data_AF-A0A923EPZ8-F1
#
_entry.id   AF-A0A923EPZ8-F1
#
_cell.length_a   1.000
_cell.length_b   1.000
_cell.length_c   1.000
_cell.angle_alpha   90.00
_cell.angle_beta   90.00
_cell.angle_gamma   90.00
#
_symmetry.space_group_name_H-M   'P 1'
#
loop_
_entity.id
_entity.type
_entity.pdbx_description
1 polymer ?
#
loop_
_entity_poly.entity_id
_entity_poly.type
_entity_poly.pdbx_seq_one_letter_code
_entity_poly.pdbx_strand_id
1 'polypeptide(L)'
;MTTTPYRSEGTLVNYADRDPALKPMLDRVLSTEDRNRLEPLLDAMGTAAPAEVDPLARTADRHPPRHVPFSPSGDRIDDVEFHPAYDGLTAIAFHRFGLAAMSHRAGVNGWPGRAPHVVKYALSYLFVQAEFGVACPLSMTDSAARILRLFDPDRFAAEIDALSSTDPASAATGAMFMTEIDGGTDVGRTATEATDHGSHWTLRGRKWFCSNVTADVILTLARVPGQGEGTRGLGMFLVPRRRPDGSRNAIRIDRLKDKLGTRSMASGEVTLDDAWAQPVGDLSRGFRQMAEMVNVSRLSNAMRSAAIMRRAVREAVDHTRARIVSGRALFDQSLMRATLLPLLLDSEAALALVLECADRLDAADAVTFADPGSAGPSVDDDRARSLIRVLTPLAKYTVCKRARWVTGETMEIRGGNGYIEDWVEPRLLRDAHLGSIWEGSSNVIALDILRCLRKDGAHRLLAATYTARLDGLGHELTATAARRLAERWARLAAAADRLLGRPADEQEIGIAGWATDVAHTLMATLLLEQAEYRIGVTGDHRALLVAEAVLHRLDDPAATPGAALRHLGEIADGDPLPQPVRLPDVPAQGGLTRV
;
A
#
# COMPACT_ATOMS: atom_id res chain seq x y z
N MET A 1 -20.11 -14.19 -33.68
CA MET A 1 -19.89 -12.75 -33.41
C MET A 1 -18.90 -12.65 -32.27
N THR A 2 -17.64 -12.45 -32.64
CA THR A 2 -16.46 -12.43 -31.77
C THR A 2 -16.44 -11.15 -30.93
N THR A 3 -16.26 -11.33 -29.62
CA THR A 3 -16.12 -10.29 -28.60
C THR A 3 -14.78 -9.56 -28.77
N THR A 4 -14.79 -8.45 -29.49
CA THR A 4 -13.68 -7.49 -29.44
C THR A 4 -13.90 -6.58 -28.23
N PRO A 5 -12.99 -6.52 -27.25
CA PRO A 5 -13.05 -5.46 -26.24
C PRO A 5 -12.83 -4.15 -26.97
N TYR A 6 -13.62 -3.14 -26.61
CA TYR A 6 -13.62 -1.80 -27.16
C TYR A 6 -12.23 -1.14 -26.94
N ARG A 7 -11.26 -1.49 -27.78
CA ARG A 7 -10.00 -0.78 -27.96
C ARG A 7 -10.31 0.31 -28.97
N SER A 8 -10.29 1.57 -28.56
CA SER A 8 -9.99 2.65 -29.50
C SER A 8 -8.65 2.27 -30.16
N GLU A 9 -8.69 1.89 -31.43
CA GLU A 9 -7.54 1.64 -32.31
C GLU A 9 -6.31 0.97 -31.67
N GLY A 10 -6.29 -0.37 -31.65
CA GLY A 10 -5.06 -1.18 -31.87
C GLY A 10 -3.88 -1.16 -30.87
N THR A 11 -3.59 -0.08 -30.17
CA THR A 11 -2.40 0.07 -29.32
C THR A 11 -2.75 -0.11 -27.84
N LEU A 12 -2.12 -1.11 -27.21
CA LEU A 12 -2.10 -1.22 -25.76
C LEU A 12 -1.43 0.04 -25.20
N VAL A 13 -2.18 0.87 -24.48
CA VAL A 13 -1.67 2.14 -23.99
C VAL A 13 -0.89 1.93 -22.71
N ASN A 14 0.32 2.48 -22.65
CA ASN A 14 1.21 2.43 -21.51
C ASN A 14 0.52 2.98 -20.24
N TYR A 15 0.48 2.18 -19.16
CA TYR A 15 -0.19 2.56 -17.91
C TYR A 15 0.50 3.72 -17.18
N ALA A 16 1.80 3.91 -17.35
CA ALA A 16 2.52 5.05 -16.79
C ALA A 16 2.15 6.35 -17.52
N ASP A 17 2.02 6.30 -18.85
CA ASP A 17 1.61 7.48 -19.65
C ASP A 17 0.13 7.82 -19.49
N ARG A 18 -0.70 6.83 -19.11
CA ARG A 18 -2.13 7.01 -18.82
C ARG A 18 -2.44 7.39 -17.38
N ASP A 19 -1.41 7.58 -16.55
CA ASP A 19 -1.57 8.12 -15.21
C ASP A 19 -1.16 9.60 -15.20
N PRO A 20 -2.12 10.54 -15.10
CA PRO A 20 -1.84 11.97 -15.19
C PRO A 20 -1.07 12.52 -13.99
N ALA A 21 -0.92 11.74 -12.92
CA ALA A 21 -0.25 12.17 -11.69
C ALA A 21 1.11 11.49 -11.48
N LEU A 22 1.31 10.27 -11.96
CA LEU A 22 2.50 9.46 -11.62
C LEU A 22 3.82 10.16 -11.97
N LYS A 23 4.08 10.43 -13.26
CA LYS A 23 5.33 11.07 -13.68
C LYS A 23 5.49 12.47 -13.06
N PRO A 24 4.47 13.36 -13.10
CA PRO A 24 4.58 14.68 -12.46
C PRO A 24 4.91 14.64 -10.97
N MET A 25 4.33 13.70 -10.21
CA MET A 25 4.63 13.57 -8.78
C MET A 25 6.04 13.06 -8.54
N LEU A 26 6.52 12.10 -9.36
CA LEU A 26 7.89 11.60 -9.30
C LEU A 26 8.93 12.67 -9.61
N ASP A 27 8.64 13.58 -10.56
CA ASP A 27 9.51 14.71 -10.89
C ASP A 27 9.76 15.62 -9.67
N ARG A 28 8.78 15.73 -8.76
CA ARG A 28 8.89 16.55 -7.54
C ARG A 28 9.65 15.84 -6.41
N VAL A 29 9.43 14.54 -6.25
CA VAL A 29 9.93 13.80 -5.06
C VAL A 29 11.29 13.12 -5.27
N LEU A 30 11.67 12.83 -6.51
CA LEU A 30 12.95 12.16 -6.80
C LEU A 30 14.05 13.16 -7.17
N SER A 31 15.28 12.77 -6.89
CA SER A 31 16.46 13.42 -7.47
C SER A 31 16.43 13.28 -9.00
N THR A 32 17.06 14.21 -9.72
CA THR A 32 17.18 14.10 -11.19
C THR A 32 17.85 12.80 -11.62
N GLU A 33 18.83 12.31 -10.86
CA GLU A 33 19.52 11.06 -11.16
C GLU A 33 18.59 9.85 -11.03
N ASP A 34 17.89 9.71 -9.90
CA ASP A 34 16.94 8.62 -9.68
C ASP A 34 15.80 8.68 -10.69
N ARG A 35 15.32 9.89 -10.99
CA ARG A 35 14.24 10.12 -11.94
C ARG A 35 14.62 9.69 -13.36
N ASN A 36 15.83 10.02 -13.81
CA ASN A 36 16.35 9.62 -15.12
C ASN A 36 16.54 8.11 -15.21
N ARG A 37 17.03 7.47 -14.13
CA ARG A 37 17.20 6.01 -14.07
C ARG A 37 15.86 5.27 -14.03
N LEU A 38 14.84 5.85 -13.41
CA LEU A 38 13.50 5.28 -13.32
C LEU A 38 12.68 5.39 -14.62
N GLU A 39 12.85 6.45 -15.44
CA GLU A 39 12.04 6.65 -16.66
C GLU A 39 11.92 5.42 -17.57
N PRO A 40 13.02 4.75 -18.00
CA PRO A 40 12.89 3.58 -18.87
C PRO A 40 12.17 2.39 -18.20
N LEU A 41 12.21 2.30 -16.86
CA LEU A 41 11.51 1.25 -16.12
C LEU A 41 10.01 1.55 -15.97
N LEU A 42 9.63 2.83 -15.84
CA LEU A 42 8.23 3.25 -15.91
C LEU A 42 7.64 2.92 -17.27
N ASP A 43 8.37 3.19 -18.35
CA ASP A 43 7.94 2.83 -19.69
C ASP A 43 7.80 1.30 -19.85
N ALA A 44 8.83 0.55 -19.43
CA ALA A 44 8.82 -0.91 -19.52
C ALA A 44 7.69 -1.55 -18.69
N MET A 45 7.51 -1.16 -17.43
CA MET A 45 6.44 -1.67 -16.57
C MET A 45 5.07 -1.20 -17.06
N GLY A 46 4.96 0.06 -17.46
CA GLY A 46 3.74 0.65 -17.99
C GLY A 46 3.27 -0.02 -19.28
N THR A 47 4.20 -0.51 -20.11
CA THR A 47 3.89 -1.35 -21.28
C THR A 47 3.55 -2.79 -20.88
N ALA A 48 4.33 -3.40 -19.98
CA ALA A 48 4.12 -4.77 -19.54
C ALA A 48 2.80 -4.96 -18.78
N ALA A 49 2.36 -3.96 -18.01
CA ALA A 49 1.15 -4.05 -17.19
C ALA A 49 -0.13 -4.41 -18.00
N PRO A 50 -0.50 -3.68 -19.07
CA PRO A 50 -1.63 -4.06 -19.93
C PRO A 50 -1.33 -5.23 -20.88
N ALA A 51 -0.08 -5.40 -21.32
CA ALA A 51 0.27 -6.37 -22.35
C ALA A 51 0.50 -7.78 -21.83
N GLU A 52 1.10 -7.90 -20.65
CA GLU A 52 1.57 -9.15 -20.06
C GLU A 52 0.87 -9.40 -18.71
N VAL A 53 0.92 -8.44 -17.79
CA VAL A 53 0.45 -8.64 -16.40
C VAL A 53 -1.07 -8.81 -16.33
N ASP A 54 -1.89 -7.95 -16.97
CA ASP A 54 -3.35 -8.04 -16.91
C ASP A 54 -3.92 -9.36 -17.47
N PRO A 55 -3.48 -9.85 -18.66
CA PRO A 55 -3.89 -11.16 -19.15
C PRO A 55 -3.50 -12.32 -18.23
N LEU A 56 -2.28 -12.29 -17.66
CA LEU A 56 -1.82 -13.32 -16.72
C LEU A 56 -2.64 -13.27 -15.41
N ALA A 57 -2.87 -12.08 -14.87
CA ALA A 57 -3.67 -11.85 -13.65
C ALA A 57 -5.10 -12.39 -13.81
N ARG A 58 -5.75 -12.09 -14.93
CA ARG A 58 -7.09 -12.62 -15.25
C ARG A 58 -7.10 -14.15 -15.32
N THR A 59 -6.07 -14.74 -15.91
CA THR A 59 -5.95 -16.19 -16.04
C THR A 59 -5.71 -16.84 -14.67
N ALA A 60 -4.80 -16.28 -13.86
CA ALA A 60 -4.48 -16.78 -12.53
C ALA A 60 -5.66 -16.65 -11.55
N ASP A 61 -6.45 -15.57 -11.61
CA ASP A 61 -7.67 -15.42 -10.76
C ASP A 61 -8.74 -16.48 -11.08
N ARG A 62 -8.86 -16.88 -12.35
CA ARG A 62 -9.79 -17.93 -12.81
C ARG A 62 -9.30 -19.35 -12.51
N HIS A 63 -8.00 -19.54 -12.29
CA HIS A 63 -7.37 -20.83 -12.00
C HIS A 63 -6.63 -20.75 -10.65
N PRO A 64 -7.38 -20.68 -9.53
CA PRO A 64 -6.79 -20.57 -8.20
C PRO A 64 -5.90 -21.78 -7.87
N PRO A 65 -4.90 -21.61 -6.99
CA PRO A 65 -3.96 -22.66 -6.64
C PRO A 65 -4.65 -23.83 -5.94
N ARG A 66 -4.10 -25.03 -6.13
CA ARG A 66 -4.63 -26.29 -5.58
C ARG A 66 -3.64 -26.91 -4.60
N HIS A 67 -4.12 -27.26 -3.41
CA HIS A 67 -3.31 -28.00 -2.43
C HIS A 67 -3.26 -29.49 -2.76
N VAL A 68 -2.05 -30.04 -2.76
CA VAL A 68 -1.74 -31.44 -2.99
C VAL A 68 -1.11 -32.00 -1.71
N PRO A 69 -1.93 -32.53 -0.78
CA PRO A 69 -1.42 -32.97 0.51
C PRO A 69 -0.53 -34.20 0.43
N PHE A 70 -0.79 -35.12 -0.50
CA PHE A 70 -0.10 -36.41 -0.60
C PHE A 70 0.42 -36.68 -2.01
N SER A 71 1.55 -37.39 -2.09
CA SER A 71 2.08 -37.97 -3.33
C SER A 71 1.26 -39.20 -3.77
N PRO A 72 1.43 -39.70 -5.00
CA PRO A 72 0.82 -40.96 -5.43
C PRO A 72 1.22 -42.19 -4.60
N SER A 73 2.38 -42.16 -3.93
CA SER A 73 2.84 -43.22 -3.02
C SER A 73 2.20 -43.16 -1.63
N GLY A 74 1.47 -42.08 -1.30
CA GLY A 74 0.82 -41.88 -0.01
C GLY A 74 1.64 -41.03 0.98
N ASP A 75 2.81 -40.53 0.58
CA ASP A 75 3.64 -39.67 1.44
C ASP A 75 3.05 -38.26 1.52
N ARG A 76 3.02 -37.67 2.71
CA ARG A 76 2.57 -36.28 2.89
C ARG A 76 3.62 -35.32 2.32
N ILE A 77 3.25 -34.51 1.33
CA ILE A 77 4.13 -33.52 0.66
C ILE A 77 3.69 -32.07 0.90
N ASP A 78 2.38 -31.82 1.01
CA ASP A 78 1.76 -30.48 1.08
C ASP A 78 2.28 -29.51 0.02
N ASP A 79 2.30 -29.97 -1.23
CA ASP A 79 2.61 -29.12 -2.37
C ASP A 79 1.41 -28.24 -2.73
N VAL A 80 1.68 -27.16 -3.46
CA VAL A 80 0.66 -26.29 -4.04
C VAL A 80 0.93 -26.16 -5.52
N GLU A 81 -0.04 -26.57 -6.32
CA GLU A 81 -0.01 -26.41 -7.77
C GLU A 81 -0.55 -25.03 -8.13
N PHE A 82 0.27 -24.24 -8.81
CA PHE A 82 -0.12 -22.97 -9.40
C PHE A 82 -0.35 -23.14 -10.91
N HIS A 83 -1.25 -22.31 -11.46
CA HIS A 83 -1.35 -22.18 -12.90
C HIS A 83 -0.10 -21.44 -13.44
N PRO A 84 0.46 -21.80 -14.62
CA PRO A 84 1.65 -21.13 -15.18
C PRO A 84 1.55 -19.60 -15.34
N ALA A 85 0.31 -19.09 -15.37
CA ALA A 85 0.06 -17.65 -15.37
C ALA A 85 0.55 -16.97 -14.08
N TYR A 86 0.45 -17.65 -12.93
CA TYR A 86 1.02 -17.19 -11.67
C TYR A 86 2.54 -17.10 -11.75
N ASP A 87 3.20 -18.11 -12.33
CA ASP A 87 4.66 -18.13 -12.51
C ASP A 87 5.12 -17.01 -13.46
N GLY A 88 4.34 -16.69 -14.49
CA GLY A 88 4.59 -15.52 -15.33
C GLY A 88 4.53 -14.21 -14.55
N LEU A 89 3.56 -14.05 -13.63
CA LEU A 89 3.44 -12.86 -12.79
C LEU A 89 4.61 -12.74 -11.81
N THR A 90 5.02 -13.84 -11.18
CA THR A 90 6.17 -13.85 -10.26
C THR A 90 7.47 -13.57 -11.02
N ALA A 91 7.65 -14.11 -12.23
CA ALA A 91 8.81 -13.83 -13.05
C ALA A 91 8.95 -12.35 -13.42
N ILE A 92 7.84 -11.69 -13.75
CA ILE A 92 7.83 -10.25 -14.00
C ILE A 92 8.18 -9.48 -12.72
N ALA A 93 7.51 -9.80 -11.60
CA ALA A 93 7.60 -9.01 -10.38
C ALA A 93 8.93 -9.20 -9.61
N PHE A 94 9.38 -10.44 -9.40
CA PHE A 94 10.57 -10.77 -8.62
C PHE A 94 11.86 -10.72 -9.42
N HIS A 95 11.84 -11.11 -10.70
CA HIS A 95 13.06 -11.31 -11.47
C HIS A 95 13.30 -10.18 -12.47
N ARG A 96 12.33 -9.91 -13.36
CA ARG A 96 12.49 -8.87 -14.39
C ARG A 96 12.57 -7.46 -13.81
N PHE A 97 11.66 -7.13 -12.89
CA PHE A 97 11.63 -5.80 -12.25
C PHE A 97 12.22 -5.78 -10.85
N GLY A 98 12.52 -6.94 -10.26
CA GLY A 98 13.23 -7.01 -8.98
C GLY A 98 12.51 -6.33 -7.82
N LEU A 99 11.18 -6.21 -7.84
CA LEU A 99 10.45 -5.26 -6.98
C LEU A 99 10.67 -5.51 -5.48
N ALA A 100 10.84 -6.78 -5.06
CA ALA A 100 11.15 -7.12 -3.67
C ALA A 100 12.62 -6.84 -3.29
N ALA A 101 13.52 -6.77 -4.27
CA ALA A 101 14.96 -6.62 -4.07
C ALA A 101 15.44 -5.16 -4.12
N MET A 102 14.73 -4.27 -4.84
CA MET A 102 15.19 -2.91 -5.18
C MET A 102 15.68 -2.10 -3.97
N SER A 103 14.96 -2.18 -2.84
CA SER A 103 15.29 -1.41 -1.63
C SER A 103 16.29 -2.11 -0.69
N HIS A 104 16.86 -3.26 -1.09
CA HIS A 104 17.71 -4.09 -0.21
C HIS A 104 19.13 -4.26 -0.71
N ARG A 105 19.37 -4.17 -2.02
CA ARG A 105 20.69 -4.45 -2.59
C ARG A 105 21.05 -3.49 -3.72
N ALA A 106 22.36 -3.31 -3.88
CA ALA A 106 22.94 -2.59 -5.00
C ALA A 106 22.81 -3.38 -6.31
N GLY A 107 22.85 -2.67 -7.44
CA GLY A 107 22.90 -3.22 -8.79
C GLY A 107 21.54 -3.59 -9.39
N VAL A 108 20.46 -3.63 -8.60
CA VAL A 108 19.11 -3.94 -9.13
C VAL A 108 18.65 -2.81 -10.04
N ASN A 109 18.31 -3.17 -11.29
CA ASN A 109 17.89 -2.24 -12.34
C ASN A 109 18.84 -1.03 -12.52
N GLY A 110 20.13 -1.23 -12.29
CA GLY A 110 21.16 -0.21 -12.54
C GLY A 110 21.34 0.83 -11.44
N TRP A 111 20.70 0.71 -10.27
CA TRP A 111 21.02 1.56 -9.12
C TRP A 111 22.38 1.18 -8.52
N PRO A 112 23.28 2.14 -8.28
CA PRO A 112 24.60 1.85 -7.67
C PRO A 112 24.48 1.43 -6.21
N GLY A 113 23.44 1.91 -5.52
CA GLY A 113 23.08 1.52 -4.15
C GLY A 113 21.70 0.88 -4.11
N ARG A 114 21.07 0.92 -2.93
CA ARG A 114 19.65 0.55 -2.80
C ARG A 114 18.81 1.62 -3.50
N ALA A 115 17.81 1.21 -4.28
CA ALA A 115 16.88 2.16 -4.85
C ALA A 115 15.97 2.73 -3.75
N PRO A 116 15.62 4.02 -3.80
CA PRO A 116 14.63 4.61 -2.90
C PRO A 116 13.32 3.82 -2.91
N HIS A 117 12.66 3.70 -1.77
CA HIS A 117 11.32 3.13 -1.64
C HIS A 117 10.32 3.81 -2.56
N VAL A 118 10.46 5.12 -2.83
CA VAL A 118 9.65 5.84 -3.82
C VAL A 118 9.72 5.15 -5.20
N VAL A 119 10.92 4.76 -5.65
CA VAL A 119 11.15 4.06 -6.92
C VAL A 119 10.44 2.69 -6.91
N LYS A 120 10.65 1.90 -5.86
CA LYS A 120 10.01 0.59 -5.68
C LYS A 120 8.49 0.70 -5.72
N TYR A 121 7.91 1.64 -4.98
CA TYR A 121 6.46 1.79 -4.86
C TYR A 121 5.84 2.34 -6.14
N ALA A 122 6.54 3.18 -6.91
CA ALA A 122 6.06 3.63 -8.23
C ALA A 122 5.92 2.47 -9.23
N LEU A 123 6.92 1.59 -9.32
CA LEU A 123 6.88 0.41 -10.19
C LEU A 123 5.86 -0.62 -9.70
N SER A 124 5.82 -0.86 -8.38
CA SER A 124 4.82 -1.75 -7.78
C SER A 124 3.39 -1.24 -7.97
N TYR A 125 3.19 0.08 -7.90
CA TYR A 125 1.91 0.72 -8.16
C TYR A 125 1.42 0.42 -9.59
N LEU A 126 2.29 0.55 -10.60
CA LEU A 126 1.94 0.19 -11.98
C LEU A 126 1.61 -1.30 -12.14
N PHE A 127 2.41 -2.18 -11.54
CA PHE A 127 2.14 -3.62 -11.53
C PHE A 127 0.76 -3.94 -10.92
N VAL A 128 0.43 -3.30 -9.78
CA VAL A 128 -0.81 -3.59 -9.03
C VAL A 128 -2.06 -3.04 -9.70
N GLN A 129 -1.94 -2.09 -10.64
CA GLN A 129 -3.08 -1.73 -11.50
C GLN A 129 -3.59 -2.95 -12.30
N ALA A 130 -2.77 -3.98 -12.49
CA ALA A 130 -3.15 -5.23 -13.14
C ALA A 130 -3.26 -6.40 -12.14
N GLU A 131 -2.34 -6.54 -11.18
CA GLU A 131 -2.31 -7.69 -10.27
C GLU A 131 -2.11 -7.30 -8.77
N PHE A 132 -3.12 -7.55 -7.95
CA PHE A 132 -3.13 -7.34 -6.51
C PHE A 132 -2.64 -8.55 -5.68
N GLY A 133 -2.89 -9.79 -6.12
CA GLY A 133 -2.63 -11.02 -5.36
C GLY A 133 -1.15 -11.30 -5.10
N VAL A 134 -0.34 -11.40 -6.17
CA VAL A 134 1.12 -11.60 -6.14
C VAL A 134 1.87 -10.48 -5.41
N ALA A 135 1.29 -9.29 -5.34
CA ALA A 135 1.89 -8.19 -4.60
C ALA A 135 1.95 -8.45 -3.07
N CYS A 136 1.16 -9.41 -2.54
CA CYS A 136 1.27 -9.82 -1.14
C CYS A 136 2.56 -10.61 -0.84
N PRO A 137 2.88 -11.75 -1.51
CA PRO A 137 4.17 -12.42 -1.31
C PRO A 137 5.35 -11.51 -1.64
N LEU A 138 5.23 -10.63 -2.65
CA LEU A 138 6.24 -9.62 -2.92
C LEU A 138 6.53 -8.75 -1.69
N SER A 139 5.48 -8.16 -1.12
CA SER A 139 5.60 -7.30 0.05
C SER A 139 6.07 -8.04 1.29
N MET A 140 5.69 -9.30 1.48
CA MET A 140 6.16 -10.10 2.61
C MET A 140 7.63 -10.47 2.46
N THR A 141 8.10 -10.70 1.23
CA THR A 141 9.52 -10.94 0.92
C THR A 141 10.38 -9.71 1.23
N ASP A 142 9.98 -8.55 0.71
CA ASP A 142 10.60 -7.24 0.99
C ASP A 142 10.63 -6.95 2.50
N SER A 143 9.49 -7.08 3.17
CA SER A 143 9.39 -6.85 4.61
C SER A 143 10.22 -7.85 5.42
N ALA A 144 10.27 -9.14 5.06
CA ALA A 144 11.07 -10.13 5.76
C ALA A 144 12.57 -9.80 5.66
N ALA A 145 13.07 -9.48 4.46
CA ALA A 145 14.45 -9.05 4.27
C ALA A 145 14.79 -7.81 5.12
N ARG A 146 13.89 -6.83 5.18
CA ARG A 146 14.04 -5.63 6.02
C ARG A 146 14.16 -6.00 7.50
N ILE A 147 13.29 -6.86 8.00
CA ILE A 147 13.20 -7.19 9.43
C ILE A 147 14.40 -8.00 9.90
N LEU A 148 14.83 -8.97 9.10
CA LEU A 148 16.04 -9.74 9.40
C LEU A 148 17.27 -8.82 9.45
N ARG A 149 17.36 -7.88 8.51
CA ARG A 149 18.43 -6.87 8.49
C ARG A 149 18.42 -5.94 9.69
N LEU A 150 17.23 -5.58 10.18
CA LEU A 150 17.08 -4.68 11.33
C LEU A 150 17.52 -5.31 12.64
N PHE A 151 17.28 -6.61 12.82
CA PHE A 151 17.37 -7.22 14.14
C PHE A 151 18.45 -8.27 14.28
N ASP A 152 18.87 -8.95 13.20
CA ASP A 152 19.89 -10.02 13.23
C ASP A 152 20.58 -10.19 11.85
N PRO A 153 21.21 -9.14 11.27
CA PRO A 153 21.73 -9.18 9.91
C PRO A 153 22.80 -10.25 9.67
N ASP A 154 23.70 -10.47 10.63
CA ASP A 154 24.80 -11.44 10.49
C ASP A 154 24.30 -12.88 10.55
N ARG A 155 23.33 -13.16 11.43
CA ARG A 155 22.76 -14.50 11.60
C ARG A 155 21.98 -14.94 10.35
N PHE A 156 21.26 -14.01 9.72
CA PHE A 156 20.36 -14.29 8.61
C PHE A 156 20.85 -13.76 7.27
N ALA A 157 22.18 -13.64 7.10
CA ALA A 157 22.77 -13.08 5.89
C ALA A 157 22.38 -13.87 4.62
N ALA A 158 22.31 -15.20 4.72
CA ALA A 158 21.93 -16.07 3.59
C ALA A 158 20.45 -15.89 3.21
N GLU A 159 19.55 -15.80 4.19
CA GLU A 159 18.13 -15.56 3.98
C GLU A 159 17.89 -14.16 3.42
N ILE A 160 18.61 -13.14 3.91
CA ILE A 160 18.52 -11.77 3.38
C ILE A 160 18.98 -11.73 1.91
N ASP A 161 20.08 -12.40 1.56
CA ASP A 161 20.55 -12.46 0.17
C ASP A 161 19.54 -13.17 -0.73
N ALA A 162 19.00 -14.32 -0.29
CA ALA A 162 18.00 -15.07 -1.04
C ALA A 162 16.67 -14.30 -1.22
N LEU A 163 16.16 -13.66 -0.16
CA LEU A 163 14.94 -12.84 -0.21
C LEU A 163 15.10 -11.58 -1.08
N SER A 164 16.34 -11.13 -1.28
CA SER A 164 16.65 -10.00 -2.16
C SER A 164 17.28 -10.42 -3.48
N SER A 165 17.29 -11.71 -3.83
CA SER A 165 17.82 -12.16 -5.12
C SER A 165 16.81 -11.95 -6.24
N THR A 166 17.30 -11.50 -7.39
CA THR A 166 16.53 -11.46 -8.64
C THR A 166 16.80 -12.67 -9.53
N ASP A 167 17.77 -13.52 -9.17
CA ASP A 167 18.07 -14.76 -9.88
C ASP A 167 17.07 -15.86 -9.46
N PRO A 168 16.26 -16.41 -10.39
CA PRO A 168 15.32 -17.48 -10.08
C PRO A 168 15.96 -18.70 -9.40
N ALA A 169 17.25 -18.97 -9.61
CA ALA A 169 17.95 -20.12 -9.03
C ALA A 169 18.26 -19.96 -7.53
N SER A 170 18.33 -18.72 -7.03
CA SER A 170 18.67 -18.42 -5.64
C SER A 170 17.62 -17.59 -4.90
N ALA A 171 16.58 -17.12 -5.59
CA ALA A 171 15.52 -16.33 -4.99
C ALA A 171 14.67 -17.14 -4.01
N ALA A 172 14.39 -16.52 -2.86
CA ALA A 172 13.47 -17.02 -1.84
C ALA A 172 12.28 -16.07 -1.70
N THR A 173 11.14 -16.61 -1.27
CA THR A 173 9.96 -15.82 -0.93
C THR A 173 9.70 -15.80 0.58
N GLY A 174 9.20 -14.66 1.05
CA GLY A 174 8.87 -14.43 2.46
C GLY A 174 7.37 -14.56 2.76
N ALA A 175 7.06 -14.85 4.03
CA ALA A 175 5.73 -14.76 4.60
C ALA A 175 5.73 -14.29 6.06
N MET A 176 4.57 -13.84 6.53
CA MET A 176 4.31 -13.47 7.91
C MET A 176 3.09 -14.24 8.44
N PHE A 177 3.28 -15.10 9.44
CA PHE A 177 2.19 -15.88 10.05
C PHE A 177 1.90 -15.40 11.47
N MET A 178 1.05 -14.39 11.60
CA MET A 178 0.64 -13.85 12.92
C MET A 178 -0.70 -14.40 13.40
N THR A 179 -1.71 -14.41 12.53
CA THR A 179 -3.10 -14.65 12.94
C THR A 179 -3.35 -16.10 13.33
N GLU A 180 -3.91 -16.30 14.51
CA GLU A 180 -4.47 -17.56 15.00
C GLU A 180 -5.98 -17.46 15.17
N ILE A 181 -6.66 -18.59 15.44
CA ILE A 181 -8.13 -18.62 15.64
C ILE A 181 -8.54 -17.65 16.75
N ASP A 182 -7.79 -17.63 17.84
CA ASP A 182 -8.02 -16.79 19.01
C ASP A 182 -7.27 -15.46 18.99
N GLY A 183 -6.39 -15.22 18.01
CA GLY A 183 -5.38 -14.16 18.03
C GLY A 183 -5.12 -13.51 16.67
N GLY A 184 -6.12 -12.82 16.13
CA GLY A 184 -5.98 -11.98 14.92
C GLY A 184 -5.63 -10.53 15.26
N THR A 185 -6.64 -9.74 15.63
CA THR A 185 -6.43 -8.36 16.11
C THR A 185 -5.71 -8.34 17.47
N ASP A 186 -6.10 -9.24 18.37
CA ASP A 186 -5.45 -9.41 19.67
C ASP A 186 -4.42 -10.53 19.61
N VAL A 187 -3.26 -10.22 19.03
CA VAL A 187 -2.15 -11.17 18.93
C VAL A 187 -1.59 -11.60 20.29
N GLY A 188 -1.92 -10.91 21.40
CA GLY A 188 -1.51 -11.34 22.75
C GLY A 188 -2.10 -12.70 23.16
N ARG A 189 -3.18 -13.13 22.48
CA ARG A 189 -3.82 -14.45 22.65
C ARG A 189 -3.17 -15.56 21.81
N THR A 190 -2.06 -15.29 21.12
CA THR A 190 -1.26 -16.32 20.43
C THR A 190 -1.01 -17.52 21.35
N ALA A 191 -1.31 -18.70 20.85
CA ALA A 191 -1.22 -19.99 21.53
C ALA A 191 -0.12 -20.90 20.94
N THR A 192 0.49 -20.55 19.80
CA THR A 192 1.69 -21.26 19.33
C THR A 192 2.78 -21.18 20.39
N GLU A 193 3.31 -22.34 20.79
CA GLU A 193 4.35 -22.49 21.81
C GLU A 193 5.72 -22.68 21.16
N ALA A 194 6.75 -22.10 21.77
CA ALA A 194 8.15 -22.30 21.39
C ALA A 194 8.84 -23.19 22.44
N THR A 195 9.63 -24.17 22.00
CA THR A 195 10.49 -24.99 22.85
C THR A 195 11.95 -24.75 22.50
N ASP A 196 12.77 -24.45 23.52
CA ASP A 196 14.21 -24.22 23.37
C ASP A 196 14.98 -25.54 23.42
N HIS A 197 15.81 -25.80 22.40
CA HIS A 197 16.74 -26.94 22.35
C HIS A 197 18.21 -26.50 22.41
N GLY A 198 18.46 -25.25 22.82
CA GLY A 198 19.78 -24.62 22.94
C GLY A 198 20.36 -24.14 21.61
N SER A 199 20.43 -25.02 20.61
CA SER A 199 20.96 -24.70 19.26
C SER A 199 19.90 -24.14 18.30
N HIS A 200 18.64 -24.47 18.57
CA HIS A 200 17.48 -24.09 17.75
C HIS A 200 16.22 -24.16 18.61
N TRP A 201 15.11 -23.74 18.02
CA TRP A 201 13.78 -23.82 18.64
C TRP A 201 12.88 -24.72 17.82
N THR A 202 11.82 -25.24 18.45
CA THR A 202 10.69 -25.83 17.73
C THR A 202 9.41 -25.12 18.08
N LEU A 203 8.53 -24.94 17.10
CA LEU A 203 7.23 -24.29 17.28
C LEU A 203 6.11 -25.31 17.11
N ARG A 204 5.15 -25.29 18.05
CA ARG A 204 3.93 -26.09 17.97
C ARG A 204 2.70 -25.20 18.09
N GLY A 205 1.83 -25.23 17.09
CA GLY A 205 0.64 -24.40 17.08
C GLY A 205 -0.08 -24.34 15.74
N ARG A 206 -1.14 -23.52 15.66
CA ARG A 206 -1.98 -23.42 14.46
C ARG A 206 -2.10 -21.97 14.01
N LYS A 207 -1.61 -21.70 12.81
CA LYS A 207 -1.70 -20.41 12.13
C LYS A 207 -2.90 -20.42 11.19
N TRP A 208 -3.80 -19.47 11.42
CA TRP A 208 -5.15 -19.48 10.85
C TRP A 208 -5.25 -18.76 9.50
N PHE A 209 -4.47 -17.69 9.30
CA PHE A 209 -4.34 -17.01 8.01
C PHE A 209 -2.87 -16.88 7.65
N CYS A 210 -2.45 -17.71 6.69
CA CYS A 210 -1.09 -17.78 6.20
C CYS A 210 -1.08 -17.37 4.73
N SER A 211 -0.74 -16.11 4.44
CA SER A 211 -0.55 -15.64 3.07
C SER A 211 0.78 -16.17 2.54
N ASN A 212 0.80 -16.79 1.36
CA ASN A 212 1.96 -17.50 0.80
C ASN A 212 2.39 -18.69 1.68
N VAL A 213 1.55 -19.74 1.73
CA VAL A 213 1.87 -20.98 2.47
C VAL A 213 3.09 -21.74 1.93
N THR A 214 3.55 -21.39 0.74
CA THR A 214 4.72 -21.96 0.06
C THR A 214 6.01 -21.19 0.30
N ALA A 215 5.98 -20.13 1.11
CA ALA A 215 7.14 -19.29 1.39
C ALA A 215 8.33 -20.09 1.93
N ASP A 216 9.53 -19.67 1.52
CA ASP A 216 10.80 -20.29 1.94
C ASP A 216 11.21 -19.81 3.33
N VAL A 217 10.90 -18.54 3.64
CA VAL A 217 11.19 -17.89 4.92
C VAL A 217 9.90 -17.36 5.54
N ILE A 218 9.52 -17.88 6.70
CA ILE A 218 8.31 -17.45 7.43
C ILE A 218 8.73 -16.75 8.72
N LEU A 219 8.29 -15.51 8.92
CA LEU A 219 8.39 -14.84 10.22
C LEU A 219 7.08 -15.03 11.00
N THR A 220 7.18 -15.45 12.26
CA THR A 220 6.02 -15.74 13.12
C THR A 220 6.27 -15.35 14.57
N LEU A 221 5.19 -15.24 15.34
CA LEU A 221 5.23 -15.12 16.80
C LEU A 221 4.88 -16.46 17.48
N ALA A 222 5.51 -16.72 18.61
CA ALA A 222 5.21 -17.84 19.49
C ALA A 222 5.46 -17.46 20.97
N ARG A 223 4.78 -18.13 21.89
CA ARG A 223 5.01 -17.99 23.33
C ARG A 223 6.35 -18.57 23.71
N VAL A 224 7.16 -17.75 24.38
CA VAL A 224 8.43 -18.16 24.95
C VAL A 224 8.20 -18.61 26.39
N PRO A 225 8.61 -19.84 26.78
CA PRO A 225 8.43 -20.36 28.13
C PRO A 225 9.01 -19.40 29.19
N GLY A 226 8.25 -19.14 30.25
CA GLY A 226 8.67 -18.27 31.36
C GLY A 226 8.65 -16.76 31.09
N GLN A 227 8.34 -16.30 29.86
CA GLN A 227 8.37 -14.87 29.51
C GLN A 227 7.08 -14.11 29.87
N GLY A 228 6.03 -14.81 30.30
CA GLY A 228 4.77 -14.24 30.78
C GLY A 228 3.63 -14.26 29.75
N GLU A 229 2.59 -13.47 30.01
CA GLU A 229 1.35 -13.47 29.23
C GLU A 229 1.22 -12.29 28.26
N GLY A 230 0.18 -12.33 27.42
CA GLY A 230 -0.11 -11.31 26.42
C GLY A 230 1.03 -11.12 25.42
N THR A 231 1.16 -9.91 24.88
CA THR A 231 2.21 -9.58 23.89
C THR A 231 3.62 -9.59 24.48
N ARG A 232 3.77 -9.50 25.80
CA ARG A 232 5.09 -9.56 26.48
C ARG A 232 5.66 -10.98 26.48
N GLY A 233 4.80 -12.00 26.44
CA GLY A 233 5.22 -13.40 26.36
C GLY A 233 5.60 -13.89 24.96
N LEU A 234 5.57 -13.03 23.94
CA LEU A 234 5.75 -13.42 22.54
C LEU A 234 7.15 -13.07 22.02
N GLY A 235 7.85 -14.09 21.52
CA GLY A 235 9.09 -13.98 20.77
C GLY A 235 8.84 -14.05 19.26
N MET A 236 9.75 -13.46 18.48
CA MET A 236 9.74 -13.54 17.02
C MET A 236 10.69 -14.63 16.54
N PHE A 237 10.22 -15.44 15.59
CA PHE A 237 10.95 -16.58 15.07
C PHE A 237 10.93 -16.60 13.54
N LEU A 238 12.05 -17.04 12.96
CA LEU A 238 12.15 -17.45 11.57
C LEU A 238 11.91 -18.97 11.51
N VAL A 239 10.99 -19.37 10.65
CA VAL A 239 10.65 -20.77 10.35
C VAL A 239 10.93 -20.99 8.86
N PRO A 240 11.98 -21.74 8.49
CA PRO A 240 12.27 -22.03 7.09
C PRO A 240 11.38 -23.17 6.58
N ARG A 241 11.11 -23.19 5.28
CA ARG A 241 10.35 -24.28 4.64
C ARG A 241 11.07 -25.63 4.75
N ARG A 242 12.40 -25.60 4.68
CA ARG A 242 13.29 -26.77 4.84
C ARG A 242 14.19 -26.59 6.05
N ARG A 243 14.50 -27.68 6.71
CA ARG A 243 15.46 -27.70 7.82
C ARG A 243 16.90 -27.52 7.28
N PRO A 244 17.88 -27.20 8.15
CA PRO A 244 19.27 -27.07 7.73
C PRO A 244 19.87 -28.32 7.06
N ASP A 245 19.34 -29.51 7.35
CA ASP A 245 19.74 -30.78 6.71
C ASP A 245 19.08 -31.02 5.33
N GLY A 246 18.29 -30.06 4.84
CA GLY A 246 17.57 -30.11 3.57
C GLY A 246 16.22 -30.85 3.62
N SER A 247 15.92 -31.53 4.74
CA SER A 247 14.64 -32.21 4.95
C SER A 247 13.48 -31.21 5.04
N ARG A 248 12.26 -31.69 4.80
CA ARG A 248 11.04 -30.88 4.93
C ARG A 248 10.85 -30.50 6.39
N ASN A 249 10.59 -29.21 6.66
CA ASN A 249 10.25 -28.78 8.01
C ASN A 249 8.83 -29.23 8.38
N ALA A 250 8.51 -29.36 9.66
CA ALA A 250 7.23 -29.88 10.15
C ALA A 250 6.11 -28.82 10.09
N ILE A 251 5.88 -28.29 8.88
CA ILE A 251 4.90 -27.29 8.52
C ILE A 251 3.83 -27.98 7.68
N ARG A 252 2.65 -28.22 8.26
CA ARG A 252 1.56 -28.92 7.59
C ARG A 252 0.52 -27.93 7.08
N ILE A 253 0.30 -27.91 5.77
CA ILE A 253 -0.80 -27.12 5.18
C ILE A 253 -2.10 -27.89 5.44
N ASP A 254 -3.00 -27.33 6.24
CA ASP A 254 -4.28 -27.94 6.56
C ASP A 254 -5.23 -27.88 5.36
N ARG A 255 -5.34 -26.70 4.76
CA ARG A 255 -6.10 -26.41 3.53
C ARG A 255 -5.76 -25.02 3.00
N LEU A 256 -6.13 -24.76 1.75
CA LEU A 256 -6.25 -23.40 1.23
C LEU A 256 -7.62 -22.79 1.57
N LYS A 257 -7.66 -21.47 1.68
CA LYS A 257 -8.88 -20.69 1.91
C LYS A 257 -9.60 -20.48 0.58
N ASP A 258 -10.91 -20.70 0.57
CA ASP A 258 -11.79 -20.17 -0.47
C ASP A 258 -12.08 -18.70 -0.15
N LYS A 259 -11.68 -17.77 -1.03
CA LYS A 259 -11.62 -16.33 -0.75
C LYS A 259 -12.43 -15.55 -1.78
N LEU A 260 -13.00 -14.43 -1.33
CA LEU A 260 -13.67 -13.45 -2.17
C LEU A 260 -12.72 -12.89 -3.27
N GLY A 261 -11.57 -12.36 -2.86
CA GLY A 261 -10.55 -11.78 -3.75
C GLY A 261 -9.19 -12.45 -3.54
N THR A 262 -8.19 -12.01 -4.29
CA THR A 262 -6.81 -12.53 -4.30
C THR A 262 -6.75 -14.02 -4.57
N ARG A 263 -7.62 -14.51 -5.46
CA ARG A 263 -7.84 -15.94 -5.69
C ARG A 263 -6.59 -16.63 -6.24
N SER A 264 -5.73 -15.89 -6.94
CA SER A 264 -4.43 -16.37 -7.43
C SER A 264 -3.43 -16.72 -6.33
N MET A 265 -3.54 -16.10 -5.14
CA MET A 265 -2.60 -16.29 -4.04
C MET A 265 -3.00 -17.47 -3.14
N ALA A 266 -2.05 -18.38 -2.89
CA ALA A 266 -2.19 -19.50 -1.96
C ALA A 266 -2.18 -19.02 -0.50
N SER A 267 -3.36 -18.69 0.01
CA SER A 267 -3.59 -18.42 1.43
C SER A 267 -4.20 -19.64 2.10
N GLY A 268 -3.69 -20.05 3.25
CA GLY A 268 -4.13 -21.28 3.91
C GLY A 268 -4.14 -21.25 5.43
N GLU A 269 -4.48 -22.40 5.98
CA GLU A 269 -4.31 -22.77 7.38
C GLU A 269 -3.07 -23.65 7.50
N VAL A 270 -2.24 -23.38 8.50
CA VAL A 270 -0.97 -24.09 8.69
C VAL A 270 -0.86 -24.55 10.12
N THR A 271 -0.54 -25.82 10.31
CA THR A 271 -0.15 -26.39 11.60
C THR A 271 1.37 -26.50 11.65
N LEU A 272 1.97 -25.92 12.68
CA LEU A 272 3.37 -26.11 13.05
C LEU A 272 3.40 -27.27 14.06
N ASP A 273 4.10 -28.35 13.73
CA ASP A 273 4.15 -29.56 14.54
C ASP A 273 5.60 -29.86 14.94
N ASP A 274 6.09 -29.17 15.97
CA ASP A 274 7.51 -29.09 16.31
C ASP A 274 8.37 -28.60 15.13
N ALA A 275 7.83 -27.63 14.39
CA ALA A 275 8.53 -27.02 13.25
C ALA A 275 9.82 -26.34 13.74
N TRP A 276 10.95 -26.69 13.12
CA TRP A 276 12.25 -26.09 13.41
C TRP A 276 12.20 -24.58 13.16
N ALA A 277 12.81 -23.82 14.06
CA ALA A 277 12.81 -22.36 14.01
C ALA A 277 14.08 -21.78 14.64
N GLN A 278 14.36 -20.52 14.31
CA GLN A 278 15.40 -19.71 14.93
C GLN A 278 14.82 -18.43 15.55
N PRO A 279 15.32 -18.00 16.70
CA PRO A 279 14.91 -16.74 17.31
C PRO A 279 15.43 -15.56 16.49
N VAL A 280 14.62 -14.50 16.37
CA VAL A 280 14.98 -13.26 15.67
C VAL A 280 15.00 -12.08 16.64
N GLY A 281 16.16 -11.46 16.77
CA GLY A 281 16.50 -10.40 17.70
C GLY A 281 16.25 -10.80 19.15
N ASP A 282 15.68 -9.86 19.91
CA ASP A 282 15.40 -10.04 21.33
C ASP A 282 14.02 -10.69 21.54
N LEU A 283 14.00 -11.95 21.96
CA LEU A 283 12.76 -12.69 22.22
C LEU A 283 11.82 -11.98 23.21
N SER A 284 12.34 -11.15 24.13
CA SER A 284 11.52 -10.34 25.05
C SER A 284 10.73 -9.20 24.37
N ARG A 285 11.09 -8.89 23.11
CA ARG A 285 10.55 -7.80 22.31
C ARG A 285 9.94 -8.26 20.98
N GLY A 286 9.70 -9.56 20.81
CA GLY A 286 9.24 -10.16 19.55
C GLY A 286 8.04 -9.46 18.91
N PHE A 287 6.98 -9.18 19.68
CA PHE A 287 5.82 -8.43 19.15
C PHE A 287 6.19 -7.01 18.68
N ARG A 288 7.06 -6.31 19.42
CA ARG A 288 7.48 -4.95 19.06
C ARG A 288 8.33 -4.95 17.78
N GLN A 289 9.17 -5.97 17.60
CA GLN A 289 9.95 -6.15 16.37
C GLN A 289 9.02 -6.48 15.18
N MET A 290 8.06 -7.39 15.37
CA MET A 290 7.08 -7.74 14.35
C MET A 290 6.20 -6.54 13.93
N ALA A 291 5.93 -5.60 14.84
CA ALA A 291 5.18 -4.38 14.52
C ALA A 291 5.87 -3.51 13.45
N GLU A 292 7.21 -3.55 13.33
CA GLU A 292 7.93 -2.90 12.23
C GLU A 292 7.56 -3.50 10.87
N MET A 293 7.40 -4.82 10.81
CA MET A 293 7.00 -5.53 9.60
C MET A 293 5.57 -5.17 9.19
N VAL A 294 4.67 -5.07 10.18
CA VAL A 294 3.28 -4.64 10.01
C VAL A 294 3.20 -3.20 9.51
N ASN A 295 4.07 -2.29 9.95
CA ASN A 295 4.05 -0.91 9.48
C ASN A 295 4.41 -0.80 7.99
N VAL A 296 5.41 -1.55 7.52
CA VAL A 296 5.77 -1.57 6.10
C VAL A 296 4.71 -2.31 5.25
N SER A 297 4.10 -3.37 5.78
CA SER A 297 2.98 -4.07 5.10
C SER A 297 1.75 -3.17 4.93
N ARG A 298 1.47 -2.29 5.91
CA ARG A 298 0.41 -1.28 5.84
C ARG A 298 0.65 -0.26 4.71
N LEU A 299 1.88 0.21 4.53
CA LEU A 299 2.23 1.10 3.41
C LEU A 299 2.04 0.40 2.07
N SER A 300 2.55 -0.83 1.93
CA SER A 300 2.32 -1.65 0.75
C SER A 300 0.83 -1.85 0.44
N ASN A 301 0.00 -2.03 1.46
CA ASN A 301 -1.44 -2.15 1.29
C ASN A 301 -2.13 -0.85 0.85
N ALA A 302 -1.67 0.30 1.36
CA ALA A 302 -2.11 1.61 0.89
C ALA A 302 -1.72 1.84 -0.58
N MET A 303 -0.48 1.50 -0.97
CA MET A 303 -0.02 1.55 -2.37
C MET A 303 -0.89 0.69 -3.27
N ARG A 304 -1.15 -0.57 -2.88
CA ARG A 304 -1.98 -1.48 -3.67
C ARG A 304 -3.41 -0.94 -3.84
N SER A 305 -3.95 -0.33 -2.80
CA SER A 305 -5.27 0.31 -2.83
C SER A 305 -5.29 1.55 -3.72
N ALA A 306 -4.22 2.36 -3.75
CA ALA A 306 -4.09 3.47 -4.68
C ALA A 306 -4.03 3.00 -6.14
N ALA A 307 -3.28 1.94 -6.42
CA ALA A 307 -3.14 1.37 -7.76
C ALA A 307 -4.48 0.85 -8.33
N ILE A 308 -5.24 0.08 -7.55
CA ILE A 308 -6.55 -0.41 -8.02
C ILE A 308 -7.56 0.71 -8.21
N MET A 309 -7.50 1.79 -7.41
CA MET A 309 -8.30 3.00 -7.65
C MET A 309 -7.98 3.61 -9.01
N ARG A 310 -6.70 3.81 -9.33
CA ARG A 310 -6.28 4.33 -10.63
C ARG A 310 -6.74 3.45 -11.79
N ARG A 311 -6.62 2.13 -11.64
CA ARG A 311 -7.12 1.17 -12.63
C ARG A 311 -8.62 1.37 -12.85
N ALA A 312 -9.38 1.33 -11.76
CA ALA A 312 -10.83 1.42 -11.80
C ALA A 312 -11.32 2.74 -12.42
N VAL A 313 -10.69 3.86 -12.05
CA VAL A 313 -10.99 5.19 -12.61
C VAL A 313 -10.72 5.24 -14.12
N ARG A 314 -9.60 4.68 -14.58
CA ARG A 314 -9.29 4.62 -16.02
C ARG A 314 -10.37 3.83 -16.78
N GLU A 315 -10.73 2.65 -16.29
CA GLU A 315 -11.76 1.82 -16.93
C GLU A 315 -13.12 2.55 -17.02
N ALA A 316 -13.49 3.33 -15.99
CA ALA A 316 -14.70 4.13 -15.98
C ALA A 316 -14.63 5.33 -16.94
N VAL A 317 -13.50 6.05 -17.01
CA VAL A 317 -13.31 7.14 -17.96
C VAL A 317 -13.39 6.62 -19.41
N ASP A 318 -12.68 5.54 -19.71
CA ASP A 318 -12.68 4.94 -21.05
C ASP A 318 -14.08 4.43 -21.43
N HIS A 319 -14.79 3.80 -20.49
CA HIS A 319 -16.18 3.39 -20.69
C HIS A 319 -17.09 4.56 -21.03
N THR A 320 -17.02 5.62 -20.22
CA THR A 320 -17.97 6.74 -20.32
C THR A 320 -17.75 7.59 -21.56
N ARG A 321 -16.53 7.65 -22.09
CA ARG A 321 -16.23 8.27 -23.39
C ARG A 321 -16.82 7.49 -24.56
N ALA A 322 -16.75 6.16 -24.49
CA ALA A 322 -17.26 5.27 -25.52
C ALA A 322 -18.78 5.09 -25.50
N ARG A 323 -19.38 5.10 -24.31
CA ARG A 323 -20.78 4.69 -24.11
C ARG A 323 -21.74 5.84 -24.38
N ILE A 324 -22.56 5.69 -25.42
CA ILE A 324 -23.65 6.62 -25.75
C ILE A 324 -24.94 6.23 -25.02
N VAL A 325 -25.51 7.15 -24.25
CA VAL A 325 -26.84 7.03 -23.62
C VAL A 325 -27.61 8.31 -23.90
N SER A 326 -28.87 8.19 -24.34
CA SER A 326 -29.72 9.34 -24.68
C SER A 326 -29.04 10.31 -25.68
N GLY A 327 -28.33 9.76 -26.67
CA GLY A 327 -27.74 10.51 -27.78
C GLY A 327 -26.41 11.23 -27.49
N ARG A 328 -25.82 11.08 -26.31
CA ARG A 328 -24.52 11.67 -25.95
C ARG A 328 -23.62 10.67 -25.22
N ALA A 329 -22.30 10.83 -25.34
CA ALA A 329 -21.37 10.07 -24.51
C ALA A 329 -21.64 10.36 -23.03
N LEU A 330 -21.56 9.33 -22.17
CA LEU A 330 -21.75 9.49 -20.73
C LEU A 330 -20.78 10.52 -20.15
N PHE A 331 -19.54 10.57 -20.64
CA PHE A 331 -18.51 11.53 -20.21
C PHE A 331 -18.90 13.01 -20.42
N ASP A 332 -19.83 13.29 -21.34
CA ASP A 332 -20.33 14.64 -21.61
C ASP A 332 -21.58 15.01 -20.80
N GLN A 333 -22.12 14.07 -20.03
CA GLN A 333 -23.33 14.29 -19.24
C GLN A 333 -22.98 14.83 -17.85
N SER A 334 -23.61 15.94 -17.46
CA SER A 334 -23.26 16.67 -16.23
C SER A 334 -23.28 15.82 -14.97
N LEU A 335 -24.27 14.92 -14.84
CA LEU A 335 -24.36 14.04 -13.67
C LEU A 335 -23.21 13.03 -13.63
N MET A 336 -22.90 12.38 -14.76
CA MET A 336 -21.78 11.43 -14.83
C MET A 336 -20.44 12.14 -14.58
N ARG A 337 -20.25 13.37 -15.08
CA ARG A 337 -19.06 14.17 -14.76
C ARG A 337 -18.95 14.45 -13.26
N ALA A 338 -20.07 14.75 -12.60
CA ALA A 338 -20.11 14.93 -11.15
C ALA A 338 -19.81 13.64 -10.37
N THR A 339 -20.18 12.47 -10.90
CA THR A 339 -19.79 11.16 -10.35
C THR A 339 -18.30 10.87 -10.57
N LEU A 340 -17.75 11.16 -11.75
CA LEU A 340 -16.35 10.87 -12.10
C LEU A 340 -15.34 11.75 -11.37
N LEU A 341 -15.64 13.03 -11.17
CA LEU A 341 -14.72 14.00 -10.56
C LEU A 341 -14.13 13.52 -9.23
N PRO A 342 -14.91 13.14 -8.20
CA PRO A 342 -14.33 12.66 -6.94
C PRO A 342 -13.48 11.40 -7.09
N LEU A 343 -13.82 10.50 -8.02
CA LEU A 343 -13.05 9.28 -8.26
C LEU A 343 -11.66 9.63 -8.81
N LEU A 344 -11.59 10.58 -9.74
CA LEU A 344 -10.34 11.12 -10.29
C LEU A 344 -9.49 11.79 -9.21
N LEU A 345 -10.10 12.69 -8.43
CA LEU A 345 -9.40 13.42 -7.36
C LEU A 345 -8.83 12.46 -6.31
N ASP A 346 -9.62 11.50 -5.83
CA ASP A 346 -9.18 10.51 -4.84
C ASP A 346 -8.02 9.65 -5.34
N SER A 347 -8.03 9.29 -6.62
CA SER A 347 -6.95 8.49 -7.21
C SER A 347 -5.61 9.23 -7.15
N GLU A 348 -5.58 10.52 -7.44
CA GLU A 348 -4.35 11.33 -7.39
C GLU A 348 -3.93 11.62 -5.95
N ALA A 349 -4.87 11.99 -5.09
CA ALA A 349 -4.62 12.25 -3.67
C ALA A 349 -4.03 11.01 -2.96
N ALA A 350 -4.55 9.82 -3.27
CA ALA A 350 -4.05 8.56 -2.72
C ALA A 350 -2.61 8.26 -3.16
N LEU A 351 -2.28 8.49 -4.44
CA LEU A 351 -0.92 8.32 -4.94
C LEU A 351 0.04 9.27 -4.23
N ALA A 352 -0.34 10.55 -4.08
CA ALA A 352 0.48 11.55 -3.36
C ALA A 352 0.81 11.09 -1.94
N LEU A 353 -0.19 10.58 -1.19
CA LEU A 353 0.02 10.09 0.18
C LEU A 353 0.92 8.85 0.24
N VAL A 354 0.79 7.94 -0.73
CA VAL A 354 1.66 6.76 -0.82
C VAL A 354 3.12 7.16 -1.07
N LEU A 355 3.35 8.11 -1.99
CA LEU A 355 4.70 8.60 -2.30
C LEU A 355 5.30 9.36 -1.12
N GLU A 356 4.50 10.17 -0.41
CA GLU A 356 4.94 10.81 0.85
C GLU A 356 5.36 9.79 1.89
N CYS A 357 4.58 8.72 2.10
CA CYS A 357 4.95 7.66 3.04
C CYS A 357 6.23 6.92 2.59
N ALA A 358 6.42 6.70 1.29
CA ALA A 358 7.61 6.04 0.77
C ALA A 358 8.87 6.90 1.00
N ASP A 359 8.79 8.20 0.72
CA ASP A 359 9.86 9.19 0.92
C ASP A 359 10.21 9.34 2.41
N ARG A 360 9.20 9.35 3.31
CA ARG A 360 9.44 9.35 4.76
C ARG A 360 9.99 8.03 5.28
N LEU A 361 9.68 6.90 4.65
CA LEU A 361 10.29 5.61 4.98
C LEU A 361 11.77 5.59 4.54
N ASP A 362 12.09 6.15 3.36
CA ASP A 362 13.48 6.29 2.89
C ASP A 362 14.30 7.11 3.89
N ALA A 363 13.77 8.25 4.34
CA ALA A 363 14.43 9.07 5.36
C ALA A 363 14.63 8.31 6.68
N ALA A 364 13.64 7.52 7.12
CA ALA A 364 13.76 6.73 8.34
C ALA A 364 14.78 5.58 8.19
N ASP A 365 14.85 4.95 7.03
CA ASP A 365 15.74 3.81 6.76
C ASP A 365 17.18 4.26 6.49
N ALA A 366 17.40 5.44 5.89
CA ALA A 366 18.72 6.04 5.73
C ALA A 366 19.44 6.20 7.08
N VAL A 367 18.70 6.55 8.13
CA VAL A 367 19.21 6.61 9.51
C VAL A 367 19.45 5.21 10.08
N THR A 368 18.52 4.29 9.83
CA THR A 368 18.54 2.95 10.45
C THR A 368 19.65 2.06 9.94
N PHE A 369 19.97 2.19 8.65
CA PHE A 369 20.98 1.39 7.98
C PHE A 369 22.27 2.17 7.69
N ALA A 370 22.48 3.30 8.38
CA ALA A 370 23.72 4.06 8.29
C ALA A 370 24.90 3.23 8.82
N ASP A 371 26.10 3.42 8.24
CA ASP A 371 27.30 2.67 8.62
C ASP A 371 27.67 2.90 10.10
N PRO A 372 28.19 1.88 10.81
CA PRO A 372 28.69 2.02 12.18
C PRO A 372 29.92 2.95 12.18
N GLY A 373 29.69 4.25 12.27
CA GLY A 373 30.72 5.29 12.10
C GLY A 373 30.15 6.63 11.60
N SER A 374 28.92 6.65 11.08
CA SER A 374 28.18 7.89 10.87
C SER A 374 27.88 8.57 12.21
N ALA A 375 27.72 9.90 12.20
CA ALA A 375 27.22 10.62 13.37
C ALA A 375 25.94 9.93 13.89
N GLY A 376 25.79 9.84 15.22
CA GLY A 376 24.59 9.27 15.84
C GLY A 376 23.31 10.00 15.39
N PRO A 377 22.13 9.41 15.62
CA PRO A 377 20.88 9.95 15.08
C PRO A 377 20.67 11.41 15.50
N SER A 378 20.41 12.26 14.51
CA SER A 378 20.08 13.67 14.69
C SER A 378 18.64 13.83 15.21
N VAL A 379 18.27 15.05 15.63
CA VAL A 379 16.87 15.35 15.99
C VAL A 379 15.92 15.18 14.80
N ASP A 380 16.41 15.45 13.58
CA ASP A 380 15.63 15.25 12.35
C ASP A 380 15.44 13.76 12.03
N ASP A 381 16.36 12.90 12.49
CA ASP A 381 16.32 11.46 12.27
C ASP A 381 15.22 10.78 13.11
N ASP A 382 15.10 11.17 14.38
CA ASP A 382 14.02 10.71 15.26
C ASP A 382 12.65 11.23 14.78
N ARG A 383 12.64 12.42 14.17
CA ARG A 383 11.44 13.01 13.58
C ARG A 383 10.93 12.20 12.38
N ALA A 384 11.81 11.75 11.49
CA ALA A 384 11.45 10.93 10.33
C ALA A 384 10.80 9.60 10.75
N ARG A 385 11.40 8.89 11.72
CA ARG A 385 10.85 7.63 12.28
C ARG A 385 9.48 7.84 12.94
N SER A 386 9.34 8.92 13.71
CA SER A 386 8.09 9.24 14.40
C SER A 386 6.97 9.59 13.41
N LEU A 387 7.32 10.28 12.31
CA LEU A 387 6.37 10.66 11.28
C LEU A 387 5.87 9.44 10.50
N ILE A 388 6.75 8.57 10.01
CA ILE A 388 6.32 7.38 9.24
C ILE A 388 5.46 6.43 10.07
N ARG A 389 5.67 6.36 11.39
CA ARG A 389 4.87 5.57 12.33
C ARG A 389 3.40 5.98 12.39
N VAL A 390 3.07 7.25 12.18
CA VAL A 390 1.67 7.73 12.11
C VAL A 390 1.16 7.82 10.68
N LEU A 391 2.02 8.11 9.70
CA LEU A 391 1.62 8.18 8.29
C LEU A 391 1.18 6.83 7.73
N THR A 392 1.89 5.75 8.05
CA THR A 392 1.54 4.40 7.56
C THR A 392 0.14 3.93 7.98
N PRO A 393 -0.29 4.03 9.26
CA PRO A 393 -1.66 3.70 9.63
C PRO A 393 -2.68 4.70 9.05
N LEU A 394 -2.38 6.01 8.93
CA LEU A 394 -3.27 6.98 8.29
C LEU A 394 -3.54 6.63 6.82
N ALA A 395 -2.48 6.35 6.05
CA ALA A 395 -2.57 5.95 4.66
C ALA A 395 -3.36 4.64 4.51
N LYS A 396 -3.04 3.63 5.33
CA LYS A 396 -3.74 2.35 5.30
C LYS A 396 -5.22 2.49 5.67
N TYR A 397 -5.55 3.31 6.67
CA TYR A 397 -6.94 3.56 7.09
C TYR A 397 -7.77 4.19 5.96
N THR A 398 -7.28 5.29 5.40
CA THR A 398 -8.06 6.11 4.46
C THR A 398 -8.06 5.52 3.05
N VAL A 399 -6.88 5.21 2.50
CA VAL A 399 -6.75 4.78 1.10
C VAL A 399 -7.47 3.45 0.85
N CYS A 400 -7.35 2.49 1.78
CA CYS A 400 -8.06 1.20 1.66
C CYS A 400 -9.58 1.36 1.76
N LYS A 401 -10.07 2.30 2.57
CA LYS A 401 -11.52 2.59 2.65
C LYS A 401 -12.01 3.23 1.35
N ARG A 402 -11.29 4.23 0.82
CA ARG A 402 -11.64 4.91 -0.44
C ARG A 402 -11.62 3.93 -1.61
N ALA A 403 -10.67 3.00 -1.67
CA ALA A 403 -10.60 2.01 -2.74
C ALA A 403 -11.87 1.15 -2.88
N ARG A 404 -12.54 0.79 -1.77
CA ARG A 404 -13.83 0.07 -1.82
C ARG A 404 -14.93 0.90 -2.45
N TRP A 405 -14.99 2.18 -2.12
CA TRP A 405 -15.97 3.10 -2.70
C TRP A 405 -15.68 3.34 -4.19
N VAL A 406 -14.44 3.69 -4.55
CA VAL A 406 -14.04 3.96 -5.94
C VAL A 406 -14.29 2.74 -6.83
N THR A 407 -13.89 1.54 -6.40
CA THR A 407 -14.13 0.31 -7.19
C THR A 407 -15.61 -0.05 -7.29
N GLY A 408 -16.43 0.25 -6.28
CA GLY A 408 -17.88 0.10 -6.32
C GLY A 408 -18.54 1.02 -7.33
N GLU A 409 -18.25 2.32 -7.26
CA GLU A 409 -18.81 3.33 -8.17
C GLU A 409 -18.41 3.08 -9.63
N THR A 410 -17.15 2.75 -9.87
CA THR A 410 -16.65 2.47 -11.23
C THR A 410 -17.26 1.20 -11.83
N MET A 411 -17.52 0.18 -11.00
CA MET A 411 -18.29 -0.99 -11.40
C MET A 411 -19.72 -0.62 -11.81
N GLU A 412 -20.39 0.23 -11.01
CA GLU A 412 -21.74 0.73 -11.31
C GLU A 412 -21.77 1.58 -12.59
N ILE A 413 -20.76 2.44 -12.81
CA ILE A 413 -20.63 3.26 -14.03
C ILE A 413 -20.63 2.39 -15.29
N ARG A 414 -20.06 1.19 -15.24
CA ARG A 414 -20.09 0.24 -16.37
C ARG A 414 -21.45 -0.45 -16.54
N GLY A 415 -22.33 -0.37 -15.56
CA GLY A 415 -23.66 -0.98 -15.55
C GLY A 415 -23.61 -2.51 -15.46
N GLY A 416 -24.54 -3.20 -16.11
CA GLY A 416 -24.64 -4.66 -16.06
C GLY A 416 -23.36 -5.40 -16.47
N ASN A 417 -22.57 -4.82 -17.38
CA ASN A 417 -21.26 -5.37 -17.77
C ASN A 417 -20.23 -5.29 -16.63
N GLY A 418 -20.32 -4.29 -15.75
CA GLY A 418 -19.45 -4.21 -14.58
C GLY A 418 -19.70 -5.34 -13.59
N TYR A 419 -20.86 -6.02 -13.66
CA TYR A 419 -21.24 -7.08 -12.74
C TYR A 419 -20.90 -8.50 -13.23
N ILE A 420 -20.27 -8.65 -14.39
CA ILE A 420 -19.88 -9.96 -14.95
C ILE A 420 -18.36 -10.10 -15.01
N GLU A 421 -17.84 -11.28 -14.63
CA GLU A 421 -16.40 -11.59 -14.49
C GLU A 421 -15.62 -11.64 -15.83
N ASP A 422 -16.27 -11.31 -16.95
CA ASP A 422 -15.60 -11.05 -18.23
C ASP A 422 -14.91 -9.68 -18.27
N TRP A 423 -15.40 -8.75 -17.45
CA TRP A 423 -14.82 -7.44 -17.22
C TRP A 423 -13.95 -7.45 -15.96
N VAL A 424 -13.12 -6.42 -15.79
CA VAL A 424 -12.11 -6.39 -14.73
C VAL A 424 -12.68 -5.92 -13.39
N GLU A 425 -13.78 -5.15 -13.43
CA GLU A 425 -14.39 -4.48 -12.30
C GLU A 425 -14.77 -5.41 -11.15
N PRO A 426 -15.38 -6.60 -11.36
CA PRO A 426 -15.65 -7.53 -10.27
C PRO A 426 -14.39 -7.93 -9.51
N ARG A 427 -13.30 -8.21 -10.22
CA ARG A 427 -12.01 -8.55 -9.60
C ARG A 427 -11.44 -7.38 -8.79
N LEU A 428 -11.43 -6.17 -9.35
CA LEU A 428 -10.97 -4.97 -8.64
C LEU A 428 -11.77 -4.72 -7.37
N LEU A 429 -13.10 -4.87 -7.43
CA LEU A 429 -13.98 -4.74 -6.26
C LEU A 429 -13.65 -5.80 -5.20
N ARG A 430 -13.57 -7.08 -5.60
CA ARG A 430 -13.28 -8.21 -4.70
C ARG A 430 -11.93 -8.02 -4.00
N ASP A 431 -10.91 -7.58 -4.73
CA ASP A 431 -9.56 -7.37 -4.22
C ASP A 431 -9.48 -6.12 -3.31
N ALA A 432 -10.14 -5.01 -3.68
CA ALA A 432 -10.17 -3.78 -2.89
C ALA A 432 -10.71 -3.98 -1.47
N HIS A 433 -11.66 -4.89 -1.30
CA HIS A 433 -12.25 -5.17 0.01
C HIS A 433 -11.22 -5.72 1.00
N LEU A 434 -10.30 -6.57 0.53
CA LEU A 434 -9.29 -7.18 1.39
C LEU A 434 -8.35 -6.14 2.01
N GLY A 435 -8.00 -5.08 1.28
CA GLY A 435 -7.12 -4.01 1.76
C GLY A 435 -7.60 -3.39 3.09
N SER A 436 -8.90 -3.26 3.28
CA SER A 436 -9.49 -2.70 4.50
C SER A 436 -9.52 -3.68 5.69
N ILE A 437 -9.23 -4.96 5.48
CA ILE A 437 -9.41 -6.05 6.45
C ILE A 437 -8.05 -6.51 7.00
N TRP A 438 -7.14 -6.96 6.13
CA TRP A 438 -5.84 -7.48 6.56
C TRP A 438 -4.90 -6.35 7.02
N GLU A 439 -3.83 -6.71 7.73
CA GLU A 439 -2.86 -5.76 8.33
C GLU A 439 -3.53 -4.73 9.28
N GLY A 440 -4.68 -5.10 9.85
CA GLY A 440 -5.48 -4.36 10.82
C GLY A 440 -6.76 -3.76 10.24
N SER A 441 -7.94 -4.09 10.76
CA SER A 441 -9.20 -3.51 10.28
C SER A 441 -9.28 -2.01 10.55
N SER A 442 -10.19 -1.28 9.88
CA SER A 442 -10.27 0.18 10.01
C SER A 442 -10.37 0.70 11.46
N ASN A 443 -11.16 0.05 12.31
CA ASN A 443 -11.28 0.46 13.72
C ASN A 443 -9.99 0.19 14.49
N VAL A 444 -9.34 -0.96 14.24
CA VAL A 444 -8.05 -1.30 14.86
C VAL A 444 -6.98 -0.28 14.49
N ILE A 445 -6.93 0.15 13.23
CA ILE A 445 -6.00 1.16 12.77
C ILE A 445 -6.31 2.53 13.38
N ALA A 446 -7.59 2.90 13.48
CA ALA A 446 -7.99 4.13 14.15
C ALA A 446 -7.55 4.16 15.62
N LEU A 447 -7.66 3.03 16.33
CA LEU A 447 -7.16 2.90 17.71
C LEU A 447 -5.62 2.95 17.79
N ASP A 448 -4.91 2.44 16.79
CA ASP A 448 -3.45 2.58 16.72
C ASP A 448 -3.01 4.03 16.47
N ILE A 449 -3.78 4.79 15.68
CA ILE A 449 -3.59 6.23 15.51
C ILE A 449 -3.83 6.95 16.86
N LEU A 450 -4.90 6.62 17.60
CA LEU A 450 -5.13 7.16 18.95
C LEU A 450 -3.93 6.89 19.88
N ARG A 451 -3.34 5.71 19.79
CA ARG A 451 -2.13 5.36 20.56
C ARG A 451 -0.93 6.24 20.17
N CYS A 452 -0.74 6.52 18.88
CA CYS A 452 0.30 7.44 18.41
C CYS A 452 0.09 8.87 18.95
N LEU A 453 -1.16 9.33 19.04
CA LEU A 453 -1.50 10.63 19.65
C LEU A 453 -1.14 10.67 21.14
N ARG A 454 -1.58 9.66 21.90
CA ARG A 454 -1.34 9.58 23.35
C ARG A 454 0.13 9.47 23.71
N LYS A 455 0.88 8.62 22.99
CA LYS A 455 2.25 8.27 23.35
C LYS A 455 3.28 9.23 22.75
N ASP A 456 3.11 9.56 21.48
CA ASP A 456 4.15 10.19 20.67
C ASP A 456 3.77 11.63 20.27
N GLY A 457 2.61 12.14 20.70
CA GLY A 457 2.16 13.50 20.35
C GLY A 457 1.98 13.71 18.85
N ALA A 458 1.64 12.64 18.12
CA ALA A 458 1.73 12.60 16.65
C ALA A 458 0.89 13.68 15.94
N HIS A 459 -0.22 14.13 16.52
CA HIS A 459 -1.04 15.22 15.98
C HIS A 459 -0.28 16.56 15.90
N ARG A 460 0.57 16.85 16.87
CA ARG A 460 1.39 18.07 16.88
C ARG A 460 2.54 17.96 15.88
N LEU A 461 3.16 16.78 15.81
CA LEU A 461 4.22 16.49 14.83
C LEU A 461 3.70 16.65 13.39
N LEU A 462 2.53 16.09 13.08
CA LEU A 462 1.89 16.23 11.77
C LEU A 462 1.60 17.70 11.46
N ALA A 463 0.89 18.40 12.35
CA ALA A 463 0.54 19.80 12.14
C ALA A 463 1.78 20.69 11.97
N ALA A 464 2.79 20.57 12.83
CA ALA A 464 4.02 21.34 12.71
C ALA A 464 4.77 21.05 11.41
N THR A 465 4.83 19.79 10.97
CA THR A 465 5.54 19.40 9.75
C THR A 465 4.85 19.94 8.51
N TYR A 466 3.54 19.74 8.39
CA TYR A 466 2.82 20.11 7.18
C TYR A 466 2.45 21.60 7.13
N THR A 467 2.29 22.27 8.28
CA THR A 467 2.24 23.74 8.30
C THR A 467 3.55 24.35 7.84
N ALA A 468 4.71 23.87 8.31
CA ALA A 468 6.00 24.39 7.86
C ALA A 468 6.23 24.19 6.35
N ARG A 469 5.73 23.08 5.78
CA ARG A 469 5.77 22.85 4.32
C ARG A 469 4.86 23.82 3.56
N LEU A 470 3.68 24.12 4.09
CA LEU A 470 2.77 25.12 3.52
C LEU A 470 3.35 26.54 3.60
N ASP A 471 4.02 26.89 4.70
CA ASP A 471 4.69 28.19 4.88
C ASP A 471 5.87 28.37 3.91
N GLY A 472 6.42 27.27 3.39
CA GLY A 472 7.48 27.28 2.38
C GLY A 472 6.97 27.49 0.94
N LEU A 473 5.65 27.51 0.70
CA LEU A 473 5.09 27.80 -0.62
C LEU A 473 5.14 29.31 -0.89
N GLY A 474 5.68 29.70 -2.04
CA GLY A 474 5.98 31.09 -2.37
C GLY A 474 5.12 31.69 -3.48
N HIS A 475 4.39 30.87 -4.25
CA HIS A 475 3.62 31.32 -5.39
C HIS A 475 2.28 31.99 -4.98
N GLU A 476 1.96 33.13 -5.58
CA GLU A 476 0.73 33.88 -5.26
C GLU A 476 -0.56 33.08 -5.51
N LEU A 477 -0.53 32.15 -6.46
CA LEU A 477 -1.68 31.34 -6.84
C LEU A 477 -2.05 30.30 -5.78
N THR A 478 -1.09 29.80 -5.00
CA THR A 478 -1.28 28.78 -3.96
C THR A 478 -1.47 29.38 -2.57
N ALA A 479 -1.08 30.64 -2.36
CA ALA A 479 -1.06 31.32 -1.06
C ALA A 479 -2.39 31.23 -0.27
N THR A 480 -3.54 31.43 -0.94
CA THR A 480 -4.85 31.36 -0.28
C THR A 480 -5.19 29.95 0.19
N ALA A 481 -4.96 28.93 -0.65
CA ALA A 481 -5.15 27.54 -0.28
C ALA A 481 -4.18 27.11 0.82
N ALA A 482 -2.92 27.56 0.77
CA ALA A 482 -1.90 27.27 1.76
C ALA A 482 -2.30 27.78 3.15
N ARG A 483 -2.74 29.04 3.24
CA ARG A 483 -3.25 29.63 4.49
C ARG A 483 -4.46 28.87 5.04
N ARG A 484 -5.43 28.52 4.18
CA ARG A 484 -6.62 27.73 4.59
C ARG A 484 -6.24 26.37 5.15
N LEU A 485 -5.28 25.69 4.53
CA LEU A 485 -4.77 24.40 5.00
C LEU A 485 -3.97 24.54 6.31
N ALA A 486 -3.14 25.58 6.46
CA ALA A 486 -2.41 25.85 7.69
C ALA A 486 -3.36 26.11 8.88
N GLU A 487 -4.41 26.90 8.67
CA GLU A 487 -5.48 27.10 9.66
C GLU A 487 -6.20 25.78 10.00
N ARG A 488 -6.43 24.91 9.00
CA ARG A 488 -7.04 23.60 9.21
C ARG A 488 -6.14 22.67 10.03
N TRP A 489 -4.83 22.64 9.75
CA TRP A 489 -3.86 21.89 10.56
C TRP A 489 -3.85 22.34 12.03
N ALA A 490 -3.89 23.65 12.28
CA ALA A 490 -4.01 24.19 13.63
C ALA A 490 -5.31 23.75 14.32
N ARG A 491 -6.44 23.78 13.61
CA ARG A 491 -7.74 23.30 14.14
C ARG A 491 -7.70 21.79 14.44
N LEU A 492 -7.07 20.98 13.60
CA LEU A 492 -6.95 19.53 13.78
C LEU A 492 -6.04 19.16 14.96
N ALA A 493 -4.94 19.88 15.16
CA ALA A 493 -4.10 19.71 16.35
C ALA A 493 -4.88 20.03 17.63
N ALA A 494 -5.58 21.16 17.66
CA ALA A 494 -6.42 21.54 18.80
C ALA A 494 -7.60 20.57 19.01
N ALA A 495 -8.17 20.00 17.95
CA ALA A 495 -9.22 18.98 18.03
C ALA A 495 -8.70 17.68 18.64
N ALA A 496 -7.48 17.25 18.30
CA ALA A 496 -6.83 16.11 18.94
C ALA A 496 -6.57 16.37 20.43
N ASP A 497 -6.08 17.55 20.80
CA ASP A 497 -5.88 17.89 22.23
C ASP A 497 -7.20 17.85 23.01
N ARG A 498 -8.28 18.39 22.44
CA ARG A 498 -9.63 18.28 23.04
C ARG A 498 -10.12 16.84 23.12
N LEU A 499 -9.88 16.03 22.09
CA LEU A 499 -10.23 14.61 22.08
C LEU A 499 -9.51 13.89 23.22
N LEU A 500 -8.18 14.05 23.33
CA LEU A 500 -7.36 13.43 24.37
C LEU A 500 -7.74 13.86 25.81
N GLY A 501 -8.38 15.02 25.97
CA GLY A 501 -8.91 15.48 27.25
C GLY A 501 -10.25 14.86 27.68
N ARG A 502 -10.90 14.08 26.81
CA ARG A 502 -12.17 13.40 27.10
C ARG A 502 -11.99 12.05 27.79
N PRO A 503 -13.05 11.45 28.35
CA PRO A 503 -13.04 10.05 28.77
C PRO A 503 -12.57 9.08 27.66
N ALA A 504 -12.03 7.92 28.06
CA ALA A 504 -11.34 7.01 27.15
C ALA A 504 -12.25 6.43 26.06
N ASP A 505 -13.51 6.13 26.38
CA ASP A 505 -14.55 5.67 25.46
C ASP A 505 -14.91 6.75 24.42
N GLU A 506 -15.06 8.01 24.86
CA GLU A 506 -15.28 9.13 23.94
C GLU A 506 -14.10 9.36 22.99
N GLN A 507 -12.86 9.13 23.46
CA GLN A 507 -11.66 9.17 22.61
C GLN A 507 -11.72 8.12 21.50
N GLU A 508 -12.09 6.88 21.84
CA GLU A 508 -12.19 5.78 20.89
C GLU A 508 -13.34 5.99 19.88
N ILE A 509 -14.45 6.58 20.31
CA ILE A 509 -15.55 6.96 19.41
C ILE A 509 -15.10 8.06 18.43
N GLY A 510 -14.39 9.08 18.93
CA GLY A 510 -14.04 10.26 18.14
C GLY A 510 -12.85 10.09 17.19
N ILE A 511 -11.95 9.12 17.43
CA ILE A 511 -10.68 9.06 16.68
C ILE A 511 -10.86 8.77 15.19
N ALA A 512 -11.87 7.99 14.81
CA ALA A 512 -12.10 7.63 13.41
C ALA A 512 -12.42 8.84 12.54
N GLY A 513 -13.23 9.78 13.04
CA GLY A 513 -13.53 11.04 12.35
C GLY A 513 -12.29 11.93 12.23
N TRP A 514 -11.53 12.08 13.31
CA TRP A 514 -10.28 12.86 13.30
C TRP A 514 -9.25 12.28 12.32
N ALA A 515 -9.06 10.96 12.29
CA ALA A 515 -8.14 10.30 11.37
C ALA A 515 -8.53 10.52 9.90
N THR A 516 -9.84 10.49 9.59
CA THR A 516 -10.36 10.82 8.26
C THR A 516 -10.03 12.26 7.88
N ASP A 517 -10.27 13.24 8.76
CA ASP A 517 -10.04 14.65 8.47
C ASP A 517 -8.55 14.97 8.28
N VAL A 518 -7.68 14.37 9.11
CA VAL A 518 -6.22 14.52 8.98
C VAL A 518 -5.72 13.93 7.67
N ALA A 519 -6.17 12.73 7.30
CA ALA A 519 -5.73 12.10 6.06
C ALA A 519 -6.12 12.93 4.82
N HIS A 520 -7.35 13.45 4.76
CA HIS A 520 -7.77 14.30 3.64
C HIS A 520 -7.08 15.66 3.64
N THR A 521 -6.83 16.25 4.80
CA THR A 521 -6.06 17.50 4.91
C THR A 521 -4.63 17.31 4.44
N LEU A 522 -4.01 16.18 4.81
CA LEU A 522 -2.69 15.79 4.33
C LEU A 522 -2.67 15.60 2.81
N MET A 523 -3.60 14.83 2.25
CA MET A 523 -3.70 14.65 0.79
C MET A 523 -3.86 15.99 0.06
N ALA A 524 -4.68 16.90 0.58
CA ALA A 524 -4.83 18.25 0.02
C ALA A 524 -3.54 19.08 0.10
N THR A 525 -2.81 19.01 1.22
CA THR A 525 -1.48 19.64 1.36
C THR A 525 -0.51 19.13 0.30
N LEU A 526 -0.40 17.80 0.13
CA LEU A 526 0.54 17.20 -0.83
C LEU A 526 0.20 17.57 -2.29
N LEU A 527 -1.09 17.67 -2.62
CA LEU A 527 -1.54 18.12 -3.94
C LEU A 527 -1.24 19.60 -4.17
N LEU A 528 -1.33 20.44 -3.15
CA LEU A 528 -0.98 21.86 -3.26
C LEU A 528 0.53 22.05 -3.46
N GLU A 529 1.37 21.27 -2.79
CA GLU A 529 2.82 21.27 -3.05
C GLU A 529 3.15 20.80 -4.47
N GLN A 530 2.40 19.82 -4.99
CA GLN A 530 2.51 19.40 -6.38
C GLN A 530 2.11 20.54 -7.33
N ALA A 531 1.06 21.28 -7.02
CA ALA A 531 0.63 22.45 -7.79
C ALA A 531 1.71 23.53 -7.85
N GLU A 532 2.26 23.90 -6.69
CA GLU A 532 3.36 24.87 -6.57
C GLU A 532 4.53 24.48 -7.49
N TYR A 533 4.99 23.23 -7.39
CA TYR A 533 6.09 22.71 -8.18
C TYR A 533 5.79 22.78 -9.68
N ARG A 534 4.59 22.38 -10.11
CA ARG A 534 4.21 22.36 -11.53
C ARG A 534 4.10 23.75 -12.13
N ILE A 535 3.55 24.71 -11.38
CA ILE A 535 3.51 26.11 -11.79
C ILE A 535 4.94 26.64 -11.95
N GLY A 536 5.81 26.40 -10.97
CA GLY A 536 7.18 26.89 -11.00
C GLY A 536 8.05 26.31 -12.12
N VAL A 537 7.87 25.02 -12.44
CA VAL A 537 8.71 24.32 -13.44
C VAL A 537 8.15 24.41 -14.86
N THR A 538 6.82 24.35 -15.02
CA THR A 538 6.18 24.20 -16.34
C THR A 538 5.14 25.26 -16.67
N GLY A 539 4.72 26.09 -15.70
CA GLY A 539 3.59 27.01 -15.88
C GLY A 539 2.24 26.32 -16.05
N ASP A 540 2.16 25.02 -15.75
CA ASP A 540 0.95 24.21 -15.85
C ASP A 540 0.11 24.33 -14.58
N HIS A 541 -1.15 24.72 -14.74
CA HIS A 541 -2.10 24.97 -13.64
C HIS A 541 -3.06 23.79 -13.38
N ARG A 542 -2.92 22.66 -14.06
CA ARG A 542 -3.80 21.49 -13.87
C ARG A 542 -3.75 20.99 -12.42
N ALA A 543 -2.54 20.83 -11.88
CA ALA A 543 -2.35 20.36 -10.50
C ALA A 543 -2.97 21.34 -9.48
N LEU A 544 -2.99 22.64 -9.77
CA LEU A 544 -3.68 23.64 -8.94
C LEU A 544 -5.19 23.43 -8.94
N LEU A 545 -5.79 23.19 -10.10
CA LEU A 545 -7.22 22.88 -10.19
C LEU A 545 -7.59 21.61 -9.41
N VAL A 546 -6.76 20.57 -9.49
CA VAL A 546 -6.93 19.32 -8.73
C VAL A 546 -6.85 19.60 -7.22
N ALA A 547 -5.82 20.32 -6.77
CA ALA A 547 -5.63 20.68 -5.36
C ALA A 547 -6.80 21.51 -4.80
N GLU A 548 -7.23 22.53 -5.54
CA GLU A 548 -8.36 23.39 -5.17
C GLU A 548 -9.69 22.61 -5.19
N ALA A 549 -9.90 21.68 -6.11
CA ALA A 549 -11.10 20.85 -6.14
C ALA A 549 -11.17 19.89 -4.96
N VAL A 550 -10.04 19.31 -4.53
CA VAL A 550 -9.97 18.52 -3.29
C VAL A 550 -10.23 19.39 -2.08
N LEU A 551 -9.60 20.57 -1.98
CA LEU A 551 -9.81 21.50 -0.88
C LEU A 551 -11.25 21.98 -0.79
N HIS A 552 -11.89 22.26 -1.92
CA HIS A 552 -13.30 22.65 -1.98
C HIS A 552 -14.23 21.57 -1.43
N ARG A 553 -13.99 20.29 -1.79
CA ARG A 553 -14.74 19.14 -1.25
C ARG A 553 -14.43 18.86 0.22
N LEU A 554 -13.24 19.21 0.67
CA LEU A 554 -12.82 19.06 2.06
C LEU A 554 -13.51 20.10 2.99
N ASP A 555 -13.85 21.26 2.44
CA ASP A 555 -14.60 22.31 3.14
C ASP A 555 -16.11 22.13 3.04
N ASP A 556 -16.62 21.66 1.89
CA ASP A 556 -18.01 21.25 1.72
C ASP A 556 -18.09 19.92 0.93
N PRO A 557 -18.29 18.78 1.60
CA PRO A 557 -18.41 17.47 0.96
C PRO A 557 -19.58 17.35 -0.04
N ALA A 558 -20.61 18.19 0.08
CA ALA A 558 -21.76 18.22 -0.82
C ALA A 558 -21.50 19.13 -2.05
N ALA A 559 -20.47 19.96 -2.02
CA ALA A 559 -20.17 20.87 -3.09
C ALA A 559 -19.72 20.14 -4.36
N THR A 560 -20.17 20.67 -5.50
CA THR A 560 -19.78 20.20 -6.82
C THR A 560 -18.97 21.31 -7.49
N PRO A 561 -17.63 21.21 -7.56
CA PRO A 561 -16.79 22.29 -8.07
C PRO A 561 -17.01 22.49 -9.57
N GLY A 562 -17.91 23.41 -9.94
CA GLY A 562 -18.38 23.58 -11.31
C GLY A 562 -17.29 23.89 -12.33
N ALA A 563 -16.21 24.57 -11.92
CA ALA A 563 -15.07 24.79 -12.80
C ALA A 563 -14.26 23.50 -13.06
N ALA A 564 -14.03 22.68 -12.03
CA ALA A 564 -13.39 21.38 -12.20
C ALA A 564 -14.22 20.45 -13.09
N LEU A 565 -15.55 20.51 -13.02
CA LEU A 565 -16.42 19.75 -13.94
C LEU A 565 -16.29 20.20 -15.39
N ARG A 566 -16.09 21.50 -15.66
CA ARG A 566 -15.87 21.97 -17.04
C ARG A 566 -14.54 21.46 -17.58
N HIS A 567 -13.52 21.38 -16.75
CA HIS A 567 -12.17 20.90 -17.10
C HIS A 567 -11.92 19.42 -16.71
N LEU A 568 -12.98 18.59 -16.67
CA LEU A 568 -12.83 17.18 -16.31
C LEU A 568 -11.95 16.41 -17.31
N GLY A 569 -11.89 16.85 -18.58
CA GLY A 569 -11.04 16.23 -19.60
C GLY A 569 -9.56 16.36 -19.22
N GLU A 570 -9.14 17.59 -18.92
CA GLU A 570 -7.78 17.94 -18.53
C GLU A 570 -7.39 17.27 -17.20
N ILE A 571 -8.32 17.18 -16.25
CA ILE A 571 -8.13 16.38 -15.03
C ILE A 571 -7.97 14.89 -15.39
N ALA A 572 -8.82 14.33 -16.25
CA ALA A 572 -8.80 12.90 -16.55
C ALA A 572 -7.55 12.46 -17.32
N ASP A 573 -7.10 13.28 -18.27
CA ASP A 573 -6.03 12.93 -19.22
C ASP A 573 -4.65 13.44 -18.82
N GLY A 574 -4.56 14.45 -17.95
CA GLY A 574 -3.28 15.05 -17.61
C GLY A 574 -2.90 16.25 -18.47
N ASP A 575 -3.83 16.73 -19.32
CA ASP A 575 -3.55 17.84 -20.23
C ASP A 575 -3.23 19.14 -19.46
N PRO A 576 -2.24 19.91 -19.93
CA PRO A 576 -1.82 21.11 -19.23
C PRO A 576 -2.90 22.20 -19.29
N LEU A 577 -3.03 22.96 -18.19
CA LEU A 577 -3.84 24.18 -18.17
C LEU A 577 -2.92 25.41 -18.25
N PRO A 578 -2.91 26.15 -19.37
CA PRO A 578 -2.01 27.29 -19.56
C PRO A 578 -2.40 28.51 -18.71
N GLN A 579 -3.62 28.55 -18.18
CA GLN A 579 -4.11 29.62 -17.32
C GLN A 579 -4.75 29.03 -16.06
N PRO A 580 -4.64 29.72 -14.91
CA PRO A 580 -5.25 29.27 -13.68
C PRO A 580 -6.77 29.34 -13.76
N VAL A 581 -7.43 28.25 -13.36
CA VAL A 581 -8.88 28.18 -13.21
C VAL A 581 -9.22 28.39 -11.74
N ARG A 582 -9.84 29.52 -11.39
CA ARG A 582 -10.26 29.80 -10.02
C ARG A 582 -11.59 29.12 -9.69
N LEU A 583 -11.62 28.42 -8.55
CA LEU A 583 -12.87 28.01 -7.91
C LEU A 583 -13.33 29.12 -6.97
N PRO A 584 -14.64 29.41 -6.88
CA PRO A 584 -15.14 30.37 -5.90
C PRO A 584 -14.85 29.86 -4.48
N ASP A 585 -14.54 30.79 -3.57
CA ASP A 585 -14.36 30.47 -2.16
C ASP A 585 -15.66 29.90 -1.58
N VAL A 586 -15.56 28.78 -0.87
CA VAL A 586 -16.66 28.26 -0.06
C VAL A 586 -16.68 29.05 1.25
N PRO A 587 -17.81 29.65 1.66
CA PRO A 587 -17.93 30.22 2.99
C PRO A 587 -17.62 29.16 4.04
N ALA A 588 -16.65 29.40 4.93
CA ALA A 588 -16.22 28.42 5.92
C ALA A 588 -17.41 27.97 6.79
N GLN A 589 -17.95 26.77 6.55
CA GLN A 589 -18.93 26.15 7.43
C GLN A 589 -18.18 25.35 8.51
N GLY A 590 -18.30 25.81 9.76
CA GLY A 590 -17.58 25.28 10.92
C GLY A 590 -18.11 23.94 11.46
N GLY A 591 -18.24 22.91 10.63
CA GLY A 591 -18.68 21.58 11.03
C GLY A 591 -17.67 20.48 10.67
N LEU A 592 -17.19 19.74 11.67
CA LEU A 592 -16.48 18.48 11.45
C LEU A 592 -17.37 17.51 10.65
N THR A 593 -16.79 16.84 9.66
CA THR A 593 -17.50 16.01 8.70
C THR A 593 -18.18 14.80 9.37
N ARG A 594 -19.49 14.62 9.14
CA ARG A 594 -20.18 13.34 9.38
C ARG A 594 -20.14 12.52 8.08
N VAL A 595 -19.26 11.52 8.00
CA VAL A 595 -19.41 10.32 7.16
C VAL A 595 -18.83 9.12 7.90
#